data_AF-A0AAW2R6M1-F1
#
_entry.id   AF-A0AAW2R6M1-F1
#
_cell.length_a   1.000
_cell.length_b   1.000
_cell.length_c   1.000
_cell.angle_alpha   90.00
_cell.angle_beta   90.00
_cell.angle_gamma   90.00
#
_symmetry.space_group_name_H-M   'P 1'
#
loop_
_entity.id
_entity.type
_entity.pdbx_description
1 polymer ?
#
loop_
_entity_poly.entity_id
_entity_poly.type
_entity_poly.pdbx_seq_one_letter_code
_entity_poly.pdbx_strand_id
1 'polypeptide(L)'
;MSNVQMAETNVEEIITMVSNLHIGLVTKLNMVATIKSFDWLYDSGATVHVCNDKNQFKHYEDAAKGQQVLMKNTNTTIVLDKGNVEVQSTSEKKLLLTNVLHVLEIRKNLVSVVVLSKKGLKTVIEADKLIVTKN
;
A
#
# COMPACT_ATOMS: atom_id res chain seq x y z
N MET A 1 0.69 -51.09 -46.23
CA MET A 1 -0.02 -49.86 -45.82
C MET A 1 0.19 -49.65 -44.34
N SER A 2 0.95 -48.63 -43.95
CA SER A 2 0.73 -47.85 -42.72
C SER A 2 1.77 -46.72 -42.64
N ASN A 3 1.37 -45.51 -43.02
CA ASN A 3 2.11 -44.29 -42.68
C ASN A 3 1.75 -43.91 -41.25
N VAL A 4 2.70 -44.00 -40.32
CA VAL A 4 2.57 -43.39 -39.00
C VAL A 4 3.26 -42.04 -39.08
N GLN A 5 2.47 -40.97 -39.18
CA GLN A 5 2.99 -39.62 -39.08
C GLN A 5 3.09 -39.26 -37.59
N MET A 6 4.32 -39.13 -37.09
CA MET A 6 4.56 -38.60 -35.74
C MET A 6 4.24 -37.11 -35.74
N ALA A 7 3.45 -36.67 -34.75
CA ALA A 7 3.19 -35.26 -34.52
C ALA A 7 4.48 -34.58 -34.03
N GLU A 8 5.12 -33.79 -34.89
CA GLU A 8 6.22 -32.94 -34.48
C GLU A 8 5.67 -31.82 -33.59
N THR A 9 6.14 -31.75 -32.35
CA THR A 9 5.70 -30.73 -31.40
C THR A 9 6.43 -29.42 -31.72
N ASN A 10 5.67 -28.35 -31.95
CA ASN A 10 6.24 -27.06 -32.33
C ASN A 10 7.02 -26.45 -31.16
N VAL A 11 8.35 -26.54 -31.23
CA VAL A 11 9.28 -26.08 -30.18
C VAL A 11 9.12 -24.59 -29.89
N GLU A 12 8.77 -23.77 -30.89
CA GLU A 12 8.55 -22.33 -30.69
C GLU A 12 7.30 -22.02 -29.85
N GLU A 13 6.25 -22.84 -30.00
CA GLU A 13 5.01 -22.70 -29.22
C GLU A 13 5.28 -23.05 -27.74
N ILE A 14 6.08 -24.09 -27.49
CA ILE A 14 6.54 -24.46 -26.14
C ILE A 14 7.39 -23.35 -25.54
N ILE A 15 8.36 -22.80 -26.28
CA ILE A 15 9.22 -21.70 -25.80
C ILE A 15 8.37 -20.49 -25.43
N THR A 16 7.37 -20.17 -26.25
CA THR A 16 6.45 -19.05 -26.01
C THR A 16 5.61 -19.28 -24.75
N MET A 17 5.05 -20.49 -24.57
CA MET A 17 4.29 -20.85 -23.37
C MET A 17 5.14 -20.81 -22.10
N VAL A 18 6.36 -21.35 -22.14
CA VAL A 18 7.29 -21.36 -20.99
C VAL A 18 7.75 -19.94 -20.64
N SER A 19 8.02 -19.10 -21.65
CA SER A 19 8.38 -17.69 -21.45
C SER A 19 7.23 -16.91 -20.81
N ASN A 20 6.00 -17.10 -21.30
CA ASN A 20 4.80 -16.45 -20.75
C ASN A 20 4.50 -16.90 -19.32
N LEU A 21 4.72 -18.18 -18.98
CA LEU A 21 4.56 -18.68 -17.62
C LEU A 21 5.59 -18.07 -16.66
N HIS A 22 6.86 -17.95 -17.07
CA HIS A 22 7.90 -17.29 -16.28
C HIS A 22 7.61 -15.79 -16.06
N ILE A 23 7.22 -15.08 -17.11
CA ILE A 23 6.78 -13.67 -17.02
C ILE A 23 5.59 -13.57 -16.07
N GLY A 24 4.61 -14.48 -16.17
CA GLY A 24 3.46 -14.55 -15.29
C GLY A 24 3.82 -14.79 -13.82
N LEU A 25 4.74 -15.71 -13.53
CA LEU A 25 5.19 -16.01 -12.16
C LEU A 25 5.96 -14.83 -11.54
N VAL A 26 6.88 -14.24 -12.31
CA VAL A 26 7.67 -13.06 -11.90
C VAL A 26 6.75 -11.85 -11.67
N THR A 27 5.76 -11.64 -12.54
CA THR A 27 4.78 -10.55 -12.39
C THR A 27 3.82 -10.80 -11.22
N LYS A 28 3.42 -12.05 -10.96
CA LYS A 28 2.51 -12.42 -9.86
C LYS A 28 3.17 -12.29 -8.48
N LEU A 29 4.48 -12.46 -8.39
CA LEU A 29 5.29 -12.20 -7.20
C LEU A 29 5.65 -10.71 -7.04
N ASN A 30 5.80 -9.95 -8.15
CA ASN A 30 6.02 -8.49 -8.13
C ASN A 30 4.71 -7.72 -7.91
N MET A 31 4.12 -7.93 -6.74
CA MET A 31 2.89 -7.28 -6.30
C MET A 31 3.13 -5.78 -6.00
N VAL A 32 3.10 -4.96 -7.05
CA VAL A 32 3.09 -3.49 -6.97
C VAL A 32 1.75 -3.03 -6.39
N ALA A 33 1.70 -2.78 -5.08
CA ALA A 33 0.54 -2.22 -4.43
C ALA A 33 0.41 -0.75 -4.83
N THR A 34 -0.42 -0.45 -5.82
CA THR A 34 -0.70 0.90 -6.32
C THR A 34 -1.82 1.53 -5.50
N ILE A 35 -1.54 2.44 -4.58
CA ILE A 35 -2.62 3.05 -3.78
C ILE A 35 -3.17 4.28 -4.51
N LYS A 36 -4.49 4.33 -4.76
CA LYS A 36 -5.22 5.53 -5.22
C LYS A 36 -6.48 5.65 -4.36
N SER A 37 -6.37 6.41 -3.29
CA SER A 37 -7.50 6.83 -2.48
C SER A 37 -7.57 8.35 -2.53
N PHE A 38 -8.69 8.91 -2.98
CA PHE A 38 -8.88 10.36 -3.05
C PHE A 38 -8.90 11.03 -1.65
N ASP A 39 -8.97 10.23 -0.59
CA ASP A 39 -9.02 10.68 0.80
C ASP A 39 -7.64 10.65 1.50
N TRP A 40 -6.67 9.92 0.93
CA TRP A 40 -5.36 9.71 1.53
C TRP A 40 -4.23 10.32 0.68
N LEU A 41 -3.38 11.11 1.32
CA LEU A 41 -2.13 11.61 0.75
C LEU A 41 -0.94 10.80 1.28
N TYR A 42 0.00 10.50 0.39
CA TYR A 42 1.28 9.94 0.77
C TYR A 42 2.24 11.07 1.07
N ASP A 43 2.68 11.16 2.33
CA ASP A 43 3.47 12.28 2.80
C ASP A 43 4.81 11.77 3.33
N SER A 44 5.90 12.17 2.67
CA SER A 44 7.26 11.89 3.09
C SER A 44 7.73 12.78 4.23
N GLY A 45 7.07 13.92 4.46
CA GLY A 45 7.32 14.80 5.59
C GLY A 45 6.56 14.40 6.86
N ALA A 46 5.50 13.59 6.73
CA ALA A 46 4.75 13.10 7.88
C ALA A 46 5.55 12.05 8.66
N THR A 47 5.57 12.15 9.98
CA THR A 47 6.24 11.20 10.89
C THR A 47 5.29 10.15 11.48
N VAL A 48 3.98 10.33 11.29
CA VAL A 48 2.89 9.51 11.79
C VAL A 48 1.82 9.35 10.71
N HIS A 49 1.03 8.28 10.77
CA HIS A 49 -0.20 8.17 9.98
C HIS A 49 -1.31 8.97 10.66
N VAL A 50 -2.16 9.63 9.88
CA VAL A 50 -3.26 10.45 10.42
C VAL A 50 -4.55 10.18 9.66
N CYS A 51 -5.66 10.02 10.39
CA CYS A 51 -7.00 9.90 9.83
C CYS A 51 -7.95 10.83 10.59
N ASN A 52 -8.88 11.48 9.89
CA ASN A 52 -9.89 12.35 10.50
C ASN A 52 -11.26 11.71 10.68
N ASP A 53 -11.44 10.47 10.23
CA ASP A 53 -12.72 9.77 10.26
C ASP A 53 -12.60 8.50 11.09
N LYS A 54 -13.19 8.56 12.29
CA LYS A 54 -13.27 7.43 13.23
C LYS A 54 -13.83 6.15 12.59
N ASN A 55 -14.73 6.26 11.60
CA ASN A 55 -15.38 5.10 10.99
C ASN A 55 -14.43 4.28 10.09
N GLN A 56 -13.27 4.83 9.73
CA GLN A 56 -12.26 4.10 8.94
C GLN A 56 -11.41 3.14 9.78
N PHE A 57 -11.49 3.24 11.12
CA PHE A 57 -10.70 2.42 12.02
C PHE A 57 -11.31 1.02 12.20
N LYS A 58 -10.49 -0.02 12.05
CA LYS A 58 -10.82 -1.42 12.35
C LYS A 58 -10.60 -1.80 13.79
N HIS A 59 -9.59 -1.17 14.40
CA HIS A 59 -9.26 -1.23 15.81
C HIS A 59 -9.09 0.20 16.28
N TYR A 60 -9.58 0.52 17.47
CA TYR A 60 -9.59 1.87 18.01
C TYR A 60 -9.32 1.79 19.51
N GLU A 61 -8.32 2.53 19.96
CA GLU A 61 -7.82 2.51 21.33
C GLU A 61 -7.38 3.90 21.77
N ASP A 62 -7.40 4.10 23.08
CA ASP A 62 -7.04 5.38 23.67
C ASP A 62 -5.62 5.81 23.26
N ALA A 63 -5.50 7.06 22.87
CA ALA A 63 -4.21 7.72 22.72
C ALA A 63 -3.59 7.99 24.10
N ALA A 64 -2.30 8.32 24.12
CA ALA A 64 -1.69 8.75 25.37
C ALA A 64 -2.36 10.04 25.86
N LYS A 65 -2.53 10.18 27.18
CA LYS A 65 -3.20 11.35 27.77
C LYS A 65 -2.48 12.63 27.35
N GLY A 66 -3.21 13.54 26.70
CA GLY A 66 -2.66 14.81 26.22
C GLY A 66 -1.74 14.67 25.02
N GLN A 67 -1.78 13.55 24.29
CA GLN A 67 -1.01 13.37 23.07
C GLN A 67 -1.42 14.43 22.04
N GLN A 68 -0.41 15.06 21.44
CA GLN A 68 -0.57 16.08 20.41
C GLN A 68 0.28 15.73 19.20
N VAL A 69 -0.11 16.26 18.05
CA VAL A 69 0.69 16.20 16.82
C VAL A 69 1.02 17.62 16.37
N LEU A 70 2.28 17.83 15.97
CA LEU A 70 2.73 19.08 15.37
C LEU A 70 2.34 19.09 13.89
N MET A 71 1.65 20.16 13.48
CA MET A 71 1.21 20.37 12.12
C MET A 71 2.24 21.15 11.30
N LYS A 72 2.14 21.08 9.97
CA LYS A 72 3.05 21.80 9.06
C LYS A 72 3.08 23.31 9.30
N ASN A 73 1.98 23.91 9.75
CA ASN A 73 1.86 25.33 10.05
C ASN A 73 2.33 25.69 11.47
N THR A 74 3.15 24.86 12.10
CA THR A 74 3.70 25.03 13.46
C THR A 74 2.69 24.99 14.61
N ASN A 75 1.40 24.89 14.33
CA ASN A 75 0.39 24.66 15.34
C ASN A 75 0.40 23.21 15.81
N THR A 76 -0.06 22.97 17.03
CA THR A 76 -0.31 21.63 17.56
C THR A 76 -1.80 21.36 17.62
N THR A 77 -2.19 20.11 17.41
CA THR A 77 -3.57 19.67 17.59
C THR A 77 -3.63 18.40 18.43
N ILE A 78 -4.76 18.20 19.10
CA ILE A 78 -4.97 17.07 20.03
C ILE A 78 -5.25 15.80 19.22
N VAL A 79 -4.58 14.73 19.61
CA VAL A 79 -4.92 13.39 19.14
C VAL A 79 -6.06 12.88 20.01
N LEU A 80 -7.18 12.53 19.38
CA LEU A 80 -8.31 11.98 20.12
C LEU A 80 -7.98 10.58 20.61
N ASP A 81 -7.58 9.71 19.67
CA ASP A 81 -7.29 8.30 19.90
C ASP A 81 -6.39 7.78 18.78
N LYS A 82 -6.10 6.48 18.77
CA LYS A 82 -5.33 5.83 17.70
C LYS A 82 -5.88 4.46 17.35
N GLY A 83 -5.35 3.87 16.28
CA GLY A 83 -5.73 2.52 15.92
C GLY A 83 -5.22 2.03 14.57
N ASN A 84 -5.95 1.10 13.98
CA ASN A 84 -5.59 0.47 12.71
C ASN A 84 -6.58 0.85 11.62
N VAL A 85 -6.08 1.20 10.44
CA VAL A 85 -6.90 1.57 9.27
C VAL A 85 -6.47 0.75 8.06
N GLU A 86 -7.44 0.23 7.32
CA GLU A 86 -7.18 -0.40 6.02
C GLU A 86 -7.31 0.65 4.92
N VAL A 87 -6.22 0.89 4.18
CA VAL A 87 -6.25 1.74 2.99
C VAL A 87 -6.33 0.86 1.75
N GLN A 88 -7.34 1.10 0.92
CA GLN A 88 -7.54 0.33 -0.30
C GLN A 88 -6.57 0.76 -1.41
N SER A 89 -5.88 -0.23 -1.97
CA SER A 89 -5.07 -0.12 -3.18
C SER A 89 -5.96 -0.25 -4.42
N THR A 90 -5.56 0.34 -5.55
CA THR A 90 -6.19 0.12 -6.86
C THR A 90 -6.04 -1.31 -7.35
N SER A 91 -5.13 -2.08 -6.76
CA SER A 91 -4.93 -3.50 -7.06
C SER A 91 -5.87 -4.41 -6.24
N GLU A 92 -6.99 -3.89 -5.73
CA GLU A 92 -7.96 -4.54 -4.83
C GLU A 92 -7.39 -5.07 -3.50
N LYS A 93 -6.10 -4.85 -3.28
CA LYS A 93 -5.39 -5.25 -2.06
C LYS A 93 -5.53 -4.16 -1.01
N LYS A 94 -5.50 -4.55 0.26
CA LYS A 94 -5.59 -3.61 1.37
C LYS A 94 -4.25 -3.49 2.07
N LEU A 95 -3.82 -2.25 2.31
CA LEU A 95 -2.68 -1.96 3.16
C LEU A 95 -3.20 -1.68 4.57
N LEU A 96 -2.80 -2.50 5.54
CA LEU A 96 -3.11 -2.28 6.94
C LEU A 96 -2.10 -1.31 7.55
N LEU A 97 -2.56 -0.11 7.86
CA LEU A 97 -1.82 0.87 8.66
C LEU A 97 -2.10 0.60 10.13
N THR A 98 -1.04 0.67 10.95
CA THR A 98 -1.14 0.53 12.40
C THR A 98 -0.60 1.78 13.08
N ASN A 99 -1.09 2.06 14.30
CA ASN A 99 -0.80 3.28 15.05
C ASN A 99 -1.16 4.56 14.25
N VAL A 100 -2.30 4.54 13.57
CA VAL A 100 -2.88 5.72 12.92
C VAL A 100 -3.48 6.62 13.98
N LEU A 101 -3.15 7.91 13.96
CA LEU A 101 -3.69 8.89 14.91
C LEU A 101 -5.01 9.45 14.38
N HIS A 102 -6.03 9.52 15.24
CA HIS A 102 -7.29 10.16 14.93
C HIS A 102 -7.23 11.64 15.29
N VAL A 103 -7.31 12.50 14.26
CA VAL A 103 -7.17 13.96 14.38
C VAL A 103 -8.22 14.63 13.50
N LEU A 104 -9.18 15.35 14.09
CA LEU A 104 -10.28 15.97 13.34
C LEU A 104 -9.86 17.15 12.47
N GLU A 105 -8.83 17.89 12.89
CA GLU A 105 -8.44 19.14 12.25
C GLU A 105 -7.68 18.96 10.92
N ILE A 106 -7.36 17.72 10.52
CA ILE A 106 -6.70 17.46 9.26
C ILE A 106 -7.69 17.37 8.10
N ARG A 107 -7.36 18.02 6.97
CA ARG A 107 -8.23 18.07 5.78
C ARG A 107 -8.15 16.82 4.90
N LYS A 108 -7.02 16.11 4.96
CA LYS A 108 -6.77 14.89 4.18
C LYS A 108 -6.05 13.89 5.06
N ASN A 109 -6.42 12.63 4.96
CA ASN A 109 -5.75 11.57 5.71
C ASN A 109 -4.32 11.41 5.17
N LEU A 110 -3.38 11.07 6.04
CA LEU A 110 -1.97 10.98 5.69
C LEU A 110 -1.43 9.57 5.91
N VAL A 111 -0.81 9.03 4.87
CA VAL A 111 0.09 7.88 4.98
C VAL A 111 1.52 8.41 5.05
N SER A 112 2.15 8.30 6.22
CA SER A 112 3.58 8.57 6.37
C SER A 112 4.41 7.54 5.61
N VAL A 113 5.15 8.01 4.61
CA VAL A 113 6.12 7.17 3.89
C VAL A 113 7.26 6.75 4.83
N VAL A 114 7.67 7.64 5.74
CA VAL A 114 8.72 7.37 6.74
C VAL A 114 8.33 6.21 7.66
N VAL A 115 7.08 6.15 8.12
CA VAL A 115 6.60 5.04 8.96
C VAL A 115 6.56 3.72 8.20
N LEU A 116 6.18 3.75 6.91
CA LEU A 116 6.23 2.55 6.06
C LEU A 116 7.67 2.05 5.89
N SER A 117 8.62 2.95 5.61
CA SER A 117 10.03 2.60 5.48
C SER A 117 10.62 2.02 6.77
N LYS A 118 10.27 2.59 7.93
CA LYS A 118 10.67 2.06 9.25
C LYS A 118 10.15 0.65 9.52
N LYS A 119 9.04 0.25 8.88
CA LYS A 119 8.50 -1.11 8.93
C LYS A 119 9.16 -2.06 7.92
N GLY A 120 10.23 -1.64 7.25
CA GLY A 120 10.95 -2.44 6.26
C GLY A 120 10.24 -2.53 4.92
N LEU A 121 9.27 -1.66 4.64
CA LEU A 121 8.59 -1.60 3.35
C LEU A 121 9.34 -0.64 2.42
N LYS A 122 9.62 -1.11 1.20
CA LYS A 122 10.10 -0.23 0.14
C LYS A 122 8.92 0.50 -0.47
N THR A 123 9.04 1.82 -0.49
CA THR A 123 8.06 2.76 -1.03
C THR A 123 8.63 3.48 -2.24
N VAL A 124 7.91 3.47 -3.34
CA VAL A 124 8.25 4.21 -4.57
C VAL A 124 7.04 5.05 -4.97
N ILE A 125 7.26 6.32 -5.25
CA ILE A 125 6.20 7.18 -5.83
C ILE A 125 6.47 7.27 -7.32
N GLU A 126 5.52 6.79 -8.12
CA GLU A 126 5.59 6.83 -9.59
C GLU A 126 4.33 7.51 -10.11
N ALA A 127 4.51 8.65 -10.79
CA ALA A 127 3.42 9.56 -11.15
C ALA A 127 2.54 9.93 -9.94
N ASP A 128 1.26 9.53 -9.93
CA ASP A 128 0.29 9.79 -8.87
C ASP A 128 0.10 8.62 -7.90
N LYS A 129 0.98 7.62 -7.95
CA LYS A 129 0.81 6.32 -7.26
C LYS A 129 1.91 6.10 -6.24
N LEU A 130 1.50 5.68 -5.03
CA LEU A 130 2.42 5.05 -4.10
C LEU A 130 2.44 3.55 -4.36
N ILE A 131 3.63 3.03 -4.65
CA ILE A 131 3.96 1.62 -4.76
C ILE A 131 4.59 1.18 -3.44
N VAL A 132 3.98 0.21 -2.77
CA VAL A 132 4.51 -0.39 -1.55
C VAL A 132 4.87 -1.84 -1.81
N THR A 133 6.11 -2.22 -1.48
CA THR A 133 6.64 -3.57 -1.65
C THR A 133 7.31 -4.02 -0.36
N LYS A 134 7.21 -5.32 -0.05
CA LYS A 134 7.96 -5.93 1.04
C LYS A 134 9.37 -6.21 0.55
N ASN A 135 10.38 -5.87 1.35
CA ASN A 135 11.75 -6.32 1.11
C ASN A 135 11.88 -7.83 1.30
#